data_AF-A0A948PX35-F1
#
_entry.id   AF-A0A948PX35-F1
#
_cell.length_a   1.000
_cell.length_b   1.000
_cell.length_c   1.000
_cell.angle_alpha   90.00
_cell.angle_beta   90.00
_cell.angle_gamma   90.00
#
_symmetry.space_group_name_H-M   'P 1'
#
loop_
_entity.id
_entity.type
_entity.pdbx_description
1 polymer ?
#
loop_
_entity_poly.entity_id
_entity_poly.type
_entity_poly.pdbx_seq_one_letter_code
_entity_poly.pdbx_strand_id
1 'polypeptide(L)' 'MIEKIKQQVKAGNYRFTIHGFERCVERHISPKEVKYAILSGEIIEGYPEDKY' A
#
# COMPACT_ATOMS: atom_id res chain seq x y z
N MET A 1 -4.75 -10.87 15.38
CA MET A 1 -5.62 -10.23 14.36
C MET A 1 -4.80 -9.67 13.19
N ILE A 2 -3.81 -8.82 13.45
CA ILE A 2 -2.91 -8.24 12.42
C ILE A 2 -2.21 -9.31 11.57
N GLU A 3 -1.72 -10.39 12.16
CA GLU A 3 -1.04 -11.46 11.41
C GLU A 3 -1.93 -12.11 10.35
N LYS A 4 -3.23 -12.30 10.63
CA LYS A 4 -4.18 -12.83 9.65
C LYS A 4 -4.33 -11.87 8.45
N ILE A 5 -4.34 -10.55 8.70
CA ILE A 5 -4.40 -9.54 7.65
C ILE A 5 -3.13 -9.60 6.79
N LYS A 6 -1.95 -9.63 7.42
CA LYS A 6 -0.66 -9.75 6.71
C LYS A 6 -0.60 -11.03 5.87
N GLN A 7 -1.13 -12.15 6.35
CA GLN A 7 -1.21 -13.40 5.58
C GLN A 7 -2.10 -13.26 4.33
N GLN A 8 -3.28 -12.66 4.43
CA GLN A 8 -4.15 -12.44 3.25
C GLN A 8 -3.48 -11.51 2.23
N VAL A 9 -2.82 -10.45 2.70
CA VAL A 9 -2.09 -9.51 1.83
C VAL A 9 -0.89 -10.17 1.15
N LYS A 10 -0.16 -11.04 1.88
CA LYS A 10 0.94 -11.81 1.30
C LYS A 10 0.45 -12.76 0.21
N ALA A 11 -0.67 -13.44 0.44
CA ALA A 11 -1.32 -14.37 -0.48
C ALA A 11 -2.01 -13.69 -1.69
N GLY A 12 -2.18 -12.36 -1.68
CA GLY A 12 -2.90 -11.66 -2.74
C GLY A 12 -4.43 -11.72 -2.60
N ASN A 13 -4.94 -12.15 -1.45
CA ASN A 13 -6.37 -12.26 -1.16
C ASN A 13 -6.97 -10.92 -0.71
N TYR A 14 -6.79 -9.91 -1.55
CA TYR A 14 -7.34 -8.57 -1.34
C TYR A 14 -7.52 -7.89 -2.69
N ARG A 15 -8.31 -6.82 -2.71
CA ARG A 15 -8.45 -5.96 -3.88
C ARG A 15 -8.52 -4.50 -3.43
N PHE A 16 -8.09 -3.61 -4.31
CA PHE A 16 -8.38 -2.20 -4.17
C PHE A 16 -9.84 -1.95 -4.54
N THR A 17 -10.45 -0.95 -3.89
CA THR A 17 -11.62 -0.29 -4.47
C THR A 17 -11.15 0.58 -5.64
N ILE A 18 -12.08 0.98 -6.53
CA ILE A 18 -11.77 1.89 -7.63
C ILE A 18 -11.12 3.17 -7.09
N HIS A 19 -11.78 3.82 -6.13
CA HIS A 19 -11.25 5.03 -5.50
C HIS A 19 -9.87 4.81 -4.86
N GLY A 20 -9.65 3.69 -4.15
CA GLY A 20 -8.36 3.40 -3.54
C GLY A 20 -7.23 3.25 -4.56
N PHE A 21 -7.54 2.69 -5.74
CA PHE A 21 -6.58 2.57 -6.83
C PHE A 21 -6.32 3.91 -7.53
N GLU A 22 -7.36 4.72 -7.76
CA GLU A 22 -7.21 6.08 -8.32
C GLU A 22 -6.29 6.94 -7.44
N ARG A 23 -6.48 6.92 -6.12
CA ARG A 23 -5.60 7.64 -5.17
C ARG A 23 -4.14 7.20 -5.25
N CYS A 24 -3.89 5.91 -5.52
CA CYS A 24 -2.54 5.41 -5.71
C CYS A 24 -1.91 6.02 -6.97
N VAL A 25 -2.66 6.07 -8.07
CA VAL A 25 -2.21 6.67 -9.34
C VAL A 25 -1.94 8.17 -9.19
N GLU A 26 -2.87 8.94 -8.61
CA GLU A 26 -2.74 10.39 -8.43
C GLU A 26 -1.50 10.79 -7.61
N ARG A 27 -1.06 9.92 -6.70
CA ARG A 27 0.06 10.16 -5.79
C ARG A 27 1.34 9.44 -6.19
N HIS A 28 1.36 8.81 -7.37
CA HIS A 28 2.51 8.02 -7.83
C HIS A 28 2.90 6.89 -6.86
N ILE A 29 1.93 6.35 -6.12
CA ILE A 29 2.13 5.24 -5.19
C ILE A 29 1.79 3.94 -5.91
N SER A 30 2.74 3.00 -5.97
CA SER A 30 2.48 1.69 -6.57
C SER A 30 1.73 0.77 -5.60
N PRO A 31 0.90 -0.17 -6.10
CA PRO A 31 0.28 -1.21 -5.28
C PRO A 31 1.30 -2.07 -4.49
N LYS A 32 2.56 -2.13 -4.96
CA LYS A 32 3.65 -2.84 -4.28
C LYS A 32 4.11 -2.11 -3.03
N GLU A 33 4.16 -0.78 -3.05
CA GLU A 33 4.50 0.04 -1.87
C GLU A 33 3.42 -0.05 -0.80
N VAL A 34 2.14 -0.01 -1.20
CA VAL A 34 1.02 -0.26 -0.27
C VAL A 34 1.14 -1.65 0.36
N LYS A 35 1.44 -2.67 -0.44
CA LYS A 35 1.68 -4.03 0.07
C LYS A 35 2.87 -4.06 1.03
N TYR A 36 3.97 -3.39 0.70
CA TYR A 36 5.16 -3.31 1.55
C TYR A 36 4.81 -2.68 2.90
N ALA A 37 4.21 -1.50 2.92
CA ALA A 37 3.83 -0.79 4.15
C ALA A 37 2.93 -1.63 5.06
N ILE A 38 1.96 -2.36 4.49
CA ILE A 38 1.08 -3.24 5.28
C ILE A 38 1.87 -4.43 5.88
N LEU A 39 2.82 -5.00 5.14
CA LEU A 39 3.59 -6.16 5.57
C LEU A 39 4.69 -5.79 6.58
N SER A 40 5.44 -4.71 6.33
CA SER A 40 6.47 -4.20 7.23
C SER A 40 5.84 -3.58 8.47
N GLY A 41 4.72 -2.89 8.32
CA GLY A 41 4.15 -2.03 9.36
C GLY A 41 4.89 -0.70 9.50
N GLU A 42 5.70 -0.34 8.51
CA GLU A 42 6.49 0.89 8.47
C GLU A 42 5.78 1.98 7.66
N ILE A 43 6.02 3.23 8.03
CA ILE A 43 5.57 4.40 7.28
C ILE A 43 6.61 4.70 6.20
N ILE A 44 6.15 4.91 4.96
CA ILE A 44 6.98 5.36 3.86
C ILE A 44 6.90 6.90 3.84
N GLU A 45 7.99 7.59 4.21
CA GLU A 45 8.04 9.07 4.26
C GLU A 45 8.90 9.69 3.14
N GLY A 46 9.84 8.93 2.58
CA GLY A 46 10.82 9.43 1.60
C GLY A 46 10.35 9.34 0.15
N TYR A 47 9.29 10.04 -0.23
CA TYR A 47 8.85 10.12 -1.62
C TYR A 47 9.61 11.25 -2.35
N PRO A 48 10.49 10.95 -3.33
CA PRO A 48 11.36 11.95 -3.95
C PRO A 48 10.62 13.01 -4.78
N GLU A 49 9.39 12.72 -5.20
CA GLU A 49 8.52 13.65 -5.94
C GLU A 49 7.65 14.52 -5.01
N ASP A 50 7.60 14.19 -3.72
CA ASP A 50 6.83 14.93 -2.72
C ASP A 50 7.65 16.16 -2.28
N LYS A 51 7.36 17.28 -2.94
CA LYS A 51 8.10 18.56 -2.80
C LYS A 51 7.45 19.55 -1.82
N TYR A 52 6.53 19.11 -0.96
CA TYR A 52 5.81 19.98 -0.03
C TYR A 52 5.89 19.53 1.42
#